data_AF-A0A5N8XGF3-F1
#
_entry.id   AF-A0A5N8XGF3-F1
#
_cell.length_a   1.000
_cell.length_b   1.000
_cell.length_c   1.000
_cell.angle_alpha   90.00
_cell.angle_beta   90.00
_cell.angle_gamma   90.00
#
_symmetry.space_group_name_H-M   'P 1'
#
loop_
_entity.id
_entity.type
_entity.pdbx_description
1 polymer ?
#
loop_
_entity_poly.entity_id
_entity_poly.type
_entity_poly.pdbx_seq_one_letter_code
_entity_poly.pdbx_strand_id
1 'polypeptide(L)'
;MPRSLDEVAEEVISSFDDLARQDPEAVERIQVQGSDSTGRVTMTLSPGSLVACAVDPGWAAKQSSVGLNRAFDEALHDARSALARAVEANKTGGENRQLDTLLDEALAILSDPRRFTGF
;
A
#
# COMPACT_ATOMS: atom_id res chain seq x y z
N MET A 1 -1.84 3.61 34.26
CA MET A 1 -0.42 3.70 34.65
C MET A 1 0.32 4.24 33.45
N PRO A 2 1.12 5.32 33.55
CA PRO A 2 2.00 5.73 32.46
C PRO A 2 3.05 4.63 32.22
N ARG A 3 3.36 4.34 30.95
CA ARG A 3 4.36 3.35 30.55
C ARG A 3 5.77 3.88 30.80
N SER A 4 6.72 2.99 31.08
CA SER A 4 8.11 3.39 31.27
C SER A 4 8.82 3.61 29.92
N LEU A 5 9.92 4.35 29.93
CA LEU A 5 10.72 4.57 28.73
C LEU A 5 11.30 3.24 28.18
N ASP A 6 11.68 2.32 29.06
CA ASP A 6 12.20 1.01 28.66
C ASP A 6 11.13 0.16 27.97
N GLU A 7 9.87 0.21 28.43
CA GLU A 7 8.75 -0.48 27.77
C GLU A 7 8.47 0.08 26.37
N VAL A 8 8.52 1.41 26.20
CA VAL A 8 8.29 2.05 24.91
C VAL A 8 9.48 1.81 23.97
N ALA A 9 10.71 1.83 24.48
CA ALA A 9 11.91 1.56 23.68
C ALA A 9 11.93 0.11 23.17
N GLU A 10 11.59 -0.87 24.01
CA GLU A 10 11.51 -2.28 23.62
C GLU A 10 10.42 -2.51 22.56
N GLU A 11 9.26 -1.85 22.68
CA GLU A 11 8.18 -1.97 21.71
C GLU A 11 8.52 -1.32 20.36
N VAL A 12 9.25 -0.20 20.37
CA VAL A 12 9.80 0.41 19.14
C VAL A 12 10.78 -0.54 18.46
N ILE A 13 11.72 -1.13 19.20
CA ILE A 13 12.72 -2.06 18.65
C ILE A 13 12.02 -3.30 18.07
N SER A 14 11.06 -3.89 18.78
CA SER A 14 10.28 -5.03 18.29
C SER A 14 9.52 -4.70 17.01
N SER A 15 8.93 -3.49 16.92
CA SER A 15 8.20 -3.04 15.73
C SER A 15 9.11 -2.87 14.50
N PHE A 16 10.36 -2.41 14.71
CA PHE A 16 11.36 -2.35 13.64
C PHE A 16 11.83 -3.75 13.19
N ASP A 17 11.96 -4.70 14.11
CA ASP A 17 12.28 -6.10 13.77
C ASP A 17 11.14 -6.77 13.00
N ASP A 18 9.88 -6.39 13.27
CA ASP A 18 8.72 -6.85 12.51
C ASP A 18 8.70 -6.24 11.11
N LEU A 19 9.04 -4.96 10.95
CA LEU A 19 9.26 -4.34 9.62
C LEU A 19 10.43 -4.97 8.85
N ALA A 20 11.53 -5.30 9.51
CA ALA A 20 12.66 -5.98 8.87
C ALA A 20 12.31 -7.42 8.44
N ARG A 21 11.31 -8.02 9.09
CA ARG A 21 10.71 -9.31 8.71
C ARG A 21 9.57 -9.17 7.71
N GLN A 22 9.09 -7.96 7.43
CA GLN A 22 8.13 -7.74 6.35
C GLN A 22 8.80 -8.05 5.02
N ASP A 23 8.22 -9.03 4.36
CA ASP A 23 8.67 -9.54 3.08
C ASP A 23 8.51 -8.45 2.00
N PRO A 24 9.60 -7.95 1.37
CA PRO A 24 9.49 -7.00 0.26
C PRO A 24 8.67 -7.59 -0.92
N GLU A 25 8.52 -8.92 -1.00
CA GLU A 25 7.63 -9.57 -1.98
C GLU A 25 6.14 -9.36 -1.68
N ALA A 26 5.76 -8.92 -0.48
CA ALA A 26 4.37 -8.63 -0.13
C ALA A 26 3.80 -7.45 -0.95
N VAL A 27 4.66 -6.46 -1.27
CA VAL A 27 4.29 -5.35 -2.15
C VAL A 27 4.20 -5.82 -3.60
N GLU A 28 5.13 -6.67 -4.06
CA GLU A 28 5.07 -7.25 -5.41
C GLU A 28 3.84 -8.16 -5.63
N ARG A 29 3.30 -8.75 -4.55
CA ARG A 29 2.07 -9.54 -4.58
C ARG A 29 0.79 -8.70 -4.70
N ILE A 30 0.85 -7.38 -4.57
CA ILE A 30 -0.30 -6.51 -4.85
C ILE A 30 -0.62 -6.63 -6.34
N GLN A 31 -1.73 -7.27 -6.65
CA GLN A 31 -2.29 -7.31 -7.99
C GLN A 31 -3.65 -6.65 -7.99
N VAL A 32 -3.81 -5.65 -8.84
CA VAL A 32 -5.08 -4.94 -9.01
C VAL A 32 -5.53 -5.05 -10.43
N GLN A 33 -6.84 -5.04 -10.62
CA GLN A 33 -7.48 -5.07 -11.91
C GLN A 33 -8.11 -3.70 -12.18
N GLY A 34 -7.95 -3.21 -13.40
CA GLY A 34 -8.74 -2.10 -13.92
C GLY A 34 -9.35 -2.44 -15.28
N SER A 35 -10.41 -1.73 -15.63
CA SER A 35 -11.17 -1.97 -16.87
C SER A 35 -11.55 -0.68 -17.57
N ASP A 36 -11.77 -0.77 -18.88
CA ASP A 36 -12.43 0.30 -19.61
C ASP A 36 -13.88 0.46 -19.12
N SER A 37 -14.52 1.56 -19.51
CA SER A 37 -15.90 1.87 -19.11
C SER A 37 -16.94 0.81 -19.51
N THR A 38 -16.61 -0.07 -20.47
CA THR A 38 -17.50 -1.14 -20.95
C THR A 38 -17.13 -2.54 -20.50
N GLY A 39 -16.02 -2.70 -19.77
CA GLY A 39 -15.52 -4.00 -19.29
C GLY A 39 -15.04 -4.95 -20.40
N ARG A 40 -14.76 -4.43 -21.60
CA ARG A 40 -14.27 -5.18 -22.76
C ARG A 40 -12.75 -5.32 -22.76
N VAL A 41 -12.06 -4.38 -22.13
CA VAL A 41 -10.62 -4.42 -21.89
C VAL A 41 -10.38 -4.40 -20.40
N THR A 42 -9.57 -5.34 -19.95
CA THR A 42 -9.22 -5.48 -18.54
C THR A 42 -7.72 -5.67 -18.40
N MET A 43 -7.09 -4.92 -17.51
CA MET A 43 -5.65 -4.95 -17.26
C MET A 43 -5.37 -5.24 -15.79
N THR A 44 -4.44 -6.16 -15.54
CA THR A 44 -3.98 -6.50 -14.19
C THR A 44 -2.58 -5.96 -14.01
N LEU A 45 -2.37 -5.12 -12.99
CA LEU A 45 -1.07 -4.51 -12.69
C LEU A 45 -0.54 -4.98 -11.34
N SER A 46 0.79 -5.06 -11.25
CA SER A 46 1.53 -5.08 -9.99
C SER A 46 2.40 -3.82 -9.87
N PRO A 47 2.97 -3.51 -8.69
CA PRO A 47 3.95 -2.44 -8.55
C PRO A 47 5.13 -2.64 -9.49
N GLY A 48 5.12 -1.93 -10.62
CA GLY A 48 6.21 -1.93 -11.60
C GLY A 48 5.97 -2.79 -12.85
N SER A 49 4.88 -3.56 -12.96
CA SER A 49 4.66 -4.39 -14.14
C SER A 49 3.19 -4.57 -14.55
N LEU A 50 2.98 -4.86 -15.84
CA LEU A 50 1.72 -5.39 -16.36
C LEU A 50 1.75 -6.91 -16.22
N VAL A 51 0.82 -7.45 -15.44
CA VAL A 51 0.71 -8.89 -15.17
C VAL A 51 -0.15 -9.57 -16.22
N ALA A 52 -1.28 -8.97 -16.56
CA ALA A 52 -2.22 -9.55 -17.52
C ALA A 52 -2.99 -8.48 -18.29
N CYS A 53 -3.42 -8.83 -19.49
CA CYS A 53 -4.32 -8.03 -20.31
C CYS A 53 -5.32 -8.96 -20.99
N ALA A 54 -6.61 -8.72 -20.74
CA ALA A 54 -7.71 -9.44 -21.36
C ALA A 54 -8.52 -8.48 -22.23
N VAL A 55 -8.88 -8.96 -23.42
CA VAL A 55 -9.66 -8.18 -24.38
C VAL A 55 -10.75 -9.06 -24.97
N ASP A 56 -11.98 -8.55 -25.05
CA ASP A 56 -13.06 -9.22 -25.76
C ASP A 56 -12.75 -9.26 -27.28
N PRO A 57 -12.55 -10.46 -27.86
CA PRO A 57 -12.13 -10.58 -29.25
C PRO A 57 -13.24 -10.19 -30.25
N GLY A 58 -14.51 -10.43 -29.90
CA GLY A 58 -15.65 -10.12 -30.76
C GLY A 58 -15.96 -8.62 -30.82
N TRP A 59 -15.65 -7.90 -29.73
CA TRP A 59 -15.65 -6.45 -29.70
C TRP A 59 -14.42 -5.88 -30.41
N ALA A 60 -13.22 -6.38 -30.12
CA ALA A 60 -11.97 -5.87 -30.69
C ALA A 60 -11.94 -5.96 -32.22
N ALA A 61 -12.49 -7.03 -32.79
CA ALA A 61 -12.62 -7.20 -34.24
C ALA A 61 -13.47 -6.11 -34.92
N LYS A 62 -14.28 -5.36 -34.16
CA LYS A 62 -15.16 -4.28 -34.66
C LYS A 62 -14.61 -2.89 -34.36
N GLN A 63 -13.50 -2.79 -33.64
CA GLN A 63 -12.93 -1.50 -33.24
C GLN A 63 -11.87 -1.01 -34.22
N SER A 64 -11.80 0.31 -34.38
CA SER A 64 -10.63 0.95 -34.98
C SER A 64 -9.47 0.97 -33.99
N SER A 65 -8.25 1.19 -34.48
CA SER A 65 -7.07 1.38 -33.63
C SER A 65 -7.26 2.52 -32.61
N VAL A 66 -8.02 3.56 -32.97
CA VAL A 66 -8.37 4.66 -32.07
C VAL A 66 -9.29 4.19 -30.94
N GLY A 67 -10.28 3.36 -31.25
CA GLY A 67 -11.19 2.78 -30.26
C GLY A 67 -10.48 1.83 -29.30
N LEU A 68 -9.59 0.99 -29.83
CA LEU A 68 -8.75 0.09 -29.03
C LEU A 68 -7.85 0.87 -28.08
N ASN A 69 -7.10 1.85 -28.60
CA ASN A 69 -6.18 2.65 -27.78
C ASN A 69 -6.91 3.38 -26.66
N ARG A 70 -8.09 3.95 -26.95
CA ARG A 70 -8.91 4.60 -25.92
C ARG A 70 -9.29 3.63 -24.80
N ALA A 71 -9.76 2.42 -25.14
CA ALA A 71 -10.13 1.42 -24.14
C ALA A 71 -8.92 0.94 -23.32
N PHE A 72 -7.75 0.81 -23.95
CA PHE A 72 -6.51 0.51 -23.22
C PHE A 72 -6.12 1.64 -22.28
N ASP A 73 -6.19 2.90 -22.72
CA ASP A 73 -5.88 4.06 -21.89
C ASP A 73 -6.83 4.15 -20.68
N GLU A 74 -8.13 3.90 -20.89
CA GLU A 74 -9.13 3.83 -19.82
C GLU A 74 -8.81 2.71 -18.81
N ALA A 75 -8.61 1.48 -19.30
CA ALA A 75 -8.31 0.33 -18.43
C ALA A 75 -6.98 0.51 -17.66
N LEU A 76 -5.97 1.08 -18.31
CA LEU A 76 -4.68 1.37 -17.68
C LEU A 76 -4.81 2.46 -16.62
N HIS A 77 -5.57 3.52 -16.90
CA HIS A 77 -5.81 4.59 -15.94
C HIS A 77 -6.54 4.07 -14.70
N ASP A 78 -7.59 3.27 -14.90
CA ASP A 78 -8.35 2.65 -13.81
C ASP A 78 -7.47 1.72 -12.97
N ALA A 79 -6.67 0.85 -13.63
CA ALA A 79 -5.77 -0.07 -12.94
C ALA A 79 -4.69 0.67 -12.14
N ARG A 80 -4.15 1.79 -12.66
CA ARG A 80 -3.20 2.65 -11.94
C ARG A 80 -3.84 3.32 -10.72
N SER A 81 -5.08 3.79 -10.86
CA SER A 81 -5.84 4.36 -9.74
C SER A 81 -6.09 3.31 -8.65
N ALA A 82 -6.49 2.10 -9.04
CA ALA A 82 -6.65 0.97 -8.13
C ALA A 82 -5.33 0.61 -7.44
N LEU A 83 -4.21 0.63 -8.16
CA LEU A 83 -2.89 0.31 -7.62
C LEU A 83 -2.45 1.33 -6.58
N ALA A 84 -2.63 2.62 -6.88
CA ALA A 84 -2.33 3.69 -5.92
C ALA A 84 -3.14 3.51 -4.63
N ARG A 85 -4.44 3.23 -4.73
CA ARG A 85 -5.29 2.96 -3.55
C ARG A 85 -4.82 1.74 -2.76
N ALA A 86 -4.46 0.65 -3.44
CA ALA A 86 -3.99 -0.57 -2.79
C ALA A 86 -2.64 -0.37 -2.08
N VAL A 87 -1.72 0.36 -2.70
CA VAL A 87 -0.43 0.72 -2.10
C VAL A 87 -0.62 1.61 -0.87
N GLU A 88 -1.48 2.62 -0.95
CA GLU A 88 -1.76 3.50 0.21
C GLU A 88 -2.49 2.75 1.33
N ALA A 89 -3.42 1.85 1.01
CA ALA A 89 -4.06 0.98 1.99
C ALA A 89 -3.04 0.06 2.68
N ASN A 90 -2.03 -0.42 1.96
CA ASN A 90 -0.94 -1.20 2.54
C ASN A 90 -0.05 -0.35 3.47
N LYS A 91 0.31 0.88 3.05
CA LYS A 91 1.09 1.82 3.88
C LYS A 91 0.36 2.29 5.15
N THR A 92 -0.96 2.37 5.09
CA THR A 92 -1.81 2.74 6.23
C THR A 92 -2.31 1.53 7.03
N GLY A 93 -1.87 0.31 6.66
CA GLY A 93 -1.88 -0.86 7.53
C GLY A 93 -1.22 -0.52 8.87
N GLY A 94 -1.79 -1.02 9.96
CA GLY A 94 -1.66 -0.47 11.32
C GLY A 94 -0.24 -0.23 11.85
N GLU A 95 0.78 -0.89 11.32
CA GLU A 95 2.17 -0.83 11.80
C GLU A 95 2.81 0.55 11.65
N ASN A 96 2.55 1.26 10.54
CA ASN A 96 3.14 2.58 10.32
C ASN A 96 2.52 3.65 11.24
N ARG A 97 1.21 3.57 11.50
CA ARG A 97 0.55 4.42 12.52
C ARG A 97 0.96 4.04 13.94
N GLN A 98 1.24 2.76 14.19
CA GLN A 98 1.70 2.29 15.49
C GLN A 98 3.09 2.86 15.80
N LEU A 99 4.00 2.88 14.82
CA LEU A 99 5.32 3.52 14.96
C LEU A 99 5.23 5.02 15.22
N ASP A 100 4.37 5.74 14.48
CA ASP A 100 4.15 7.18 14.71
C ASP A 100 3.63 7.43 16.15
N THR A 101 2.72 6.57 16.63
CA THR A 101 2.15 6.67 17.99
C THR A 101 3.20 6.39 19.06
N LEU A 102 4.05 5.36 18.87
CA LEU A 102 5.13 5.01 19.79
C LEU A 102 6.22 6.08 19.82
N LEU A 103 6.53 6.71 18.68
CA LEU A 103 7.50 7.80 18.58
C LEU A 103 6.98 9.05 19.31
N ASP A 104 5.71 9.42 19.11
CA ASP A 104 5.07 10.51 19.83
C ASP A 104 5.03 10.23 21.34
N GLU A 105 4.79 8.99 21.76
CA GLU A 105 4.83 8.58 23.17
C GLU A 105 6.25 8.70 23.76
N ALA A 106 7.27 8.23 23.04
CA ALA A 106 8.67 8.36 23.45
C ALA A 106 9.09 9.83 23.58
N LEU A 107 8.72 10.69 22.62
CA LEU A 107 8.99 12.12 22.67
C LEU A 107 8.25 12.82 23.82
N ALA A 108 7.03 12.40 24.14
CA ALA A 108 6.27 12.91 25.28
C ALA A 108 6.88 12.52 26.64
N ILE A 109 7.50 11.35 26.73
CA ILE A 109 8.25 10.91 27.92
C ILE A 109 9.56 11.72 28.05
N LEU A 110 10.29 11.89 26.94
CA LEU A 110 11.56 12.64 26.91
C LEU A 110 11.38 14.13 27.24
N SER A 111 10.24 14.72 26.87
CA SER A 111 9.92 16.14 27.12
C SER A 111 9.40 16.42 28.53
N ASP A 112 9.15 15.38 29.35
CA ASP A 112 8.80 15.52 30.76
C ASP A 112 9.84 14.83 31.67
N PRO A 113 10.85 15.57 32.18
CA PRO A 113 11.94 15.05 32.99
C PRO A 113 11.51 14.31 34.28
N ARG A 114 10.26 14.48 34.72
CA ARG A 114 9.69 13.82 35.90
C ARG A 114 9.21 12.40 35.61
N ARG A 115 9.15 12.00 34.34
CA ARG A 115 8.77 10.65 33.90
C ARG A 115 9.92 9.65 33.86
N PHE A 116 11.17 10.11 34.00
CA PHE A 116 12.36 9.24 34.09
C PHE A 116 12.53 8.59 35.47
N THR A 117 11.81 9.06 36.50
CA THR A 117 11.97 8.62 37.88
C THR A 117 10.84 7.68 38.29
N GLY A 118 10.93 6.42 37.86
CA GLY A 118 10.08 5.33 38.29
C GLY A 118 10.84 4.01 38.22
N PHE A 119 11.91 3.90 39.03
CA PHE A 119 12.54 2.63 39.40
C PHE A 119 11.89 2.10 40.68
#